data_AF-A6KNP9-F1
#
_entry.id   AF-A6KNP9-F1
#
_cell.length_a   1.000
_cell.length_b   1.000
_cell.length_c   1.000
_cell.angle_alpha   90.00
_cell.angle_beta   90.00
_cell.angle_gamma   90.00
#
_symmetry.space_group_name_H-M   'P 1'
#
loop_
_entity.id
_entity.type
_entity.pdbx_description
1 polymer ?
#
loop_
_entity_poly.entity_id
_entity_poly.type
_entity_poly.pdbx_seq_one_letter_code
_entity_poly.pdbx_strand_id
1 'polypeptide(L)'
;MAAARASLGRIFPESSILFLCDMQEKLRDRVLYFPQIVSMAARMLKVARILDVPVLLTEHYPQGLGPTVPELGAQGVRTMSKTSFSMVPPLQQELDKLPQLKSVLLCGIETQVCILNTALDLLDRGLQVHVAVDACSSQRFRRSSRSQSQKSDC
;
A
#
# COMPACT_ATOMS: atom_id res chain seq x y z
N MET A 1 25.97 -8.84 20.78
CA MET A 1 25.88 -9.09 19.32
C MET A 1 25.66 -7.76 18.64
N ALA A 2 26.54 -7.33 17.74
CA ALA A 2 26.27 -6.18 16.89
C ALA A 2 25.09 -6.55 15.98
N ALA A 3 23.96 -5.84 16.09
CA ALA A 3 22.86 -6.00 15.15
C ALA A 3 23.44 -5.76 13.75
N ALA A 4 23.32 -6.75 12.86
CA ALA A 4 23.70 -6.60 11.47
C ALA A 4 23.02 -5.33 10.95
N ARG A 5 23.82 -4.39 10.46
CA ARG A 5 23.32 -3.10 9.97
C ARG A 5 22.38 -3.44 8.83
N ALA A 6 21.07 -3.29 9.05
CA ALA A 6 20.07 -3.58 8.03
C ALA A 6 20.34 -2.65 6.84
N SER A 7 21.04 -3.15 5.83
CA SER A 7 21.08 -2.47 4.55
C SER A 7 19.66 -2.56 4.00
N LEU A 8 19.05 -1.43 3.69
CA LEU A 8 17.70 -1.35 3.11
C LEU A 8 17.53 -2.28 1.89
N GLY A 9 18.65 -2.66 1.26
CA GLY A 9 18.69 -3.54 0.11
C GLY A 9 18.53 -2.78 -1.20
N ARG A 10 18.97 -3.40 -2.30
CA ARG A 10 18.73 -2.90 -3.65
C ARG A 10 17.56 -3.66 -4.23
N ILE A 11 16.69 -2.95 -4.92
CA ILE A 11 15.53 -3.52 -5.61
C ILE A 11 16.03 -4.10 -6.94
N PHE A 12 15.72 -5.37 -7.19
CA PHE A 12 15.95 -6.04 -8.46
C PHE A 12 14.66 -6.69 -8.96
N PRO A 13 14.28 -6.54 -10.24
CA PRO A 13 13.00 -7.04 -10.74
C PRO A 13 12.74 -8.51 -10.42
N GLU A 14 13.75 -9.37 -10.54
CA GLU A 14 13.67 -10.83 -10.42
C GLU A 14 13.43 -11.31 -8.97
N SER A 15 13.67 -10.44 -8.00
CA SER A 15 13.56 -10.73 -6.56
C SER A 15 12.66 -9.73 -5.81
N SER A 16 11.83 -8.99 -6.55
CA SER A 16 10.92 -7.99 -5.99
C SER A 16 9.46 -8.30 -6.27
N ILE A 17 8.57 -7.75 -5.45
CA ILE A 17 7.12 -7.75 -5.67
C ILE A 17 6.53 -6.39 -5.35
N LEU A 18 5.49 -5.99 -6.07
CA LEU A 18 4.72 -4.77 -5.79
C LEU A 18 3.43 -5.10 -5.05
N PHE A 19 3.21 -4.46 -3.92
CA PHE A 19 1.99 -4.52 -3.12
C PHE A 19 1.18 -3.24 -3.31
N LEU A 20 -0.08 -3.40 -3.72
CA LEU A 20 -1.07 -2.33 -3.86
C LEU A 20 -2.13 -2.49 -2.76
N CYS A 21 -2.10 -1.61 -1.77
CA CYS A 21 -2.87 -1.74 -0.54
C CYS A 21 -4.13 -0.85 -0.55
N ASP A 22 -5.30 -1.47 -0.64
CA ASP A 22 -6.59 -0.95 -0.19
C ASP A 22 -7.02 0.43 -0.78
N MET A 23 -6.63 0.74 -2.02
CA MET A 23 -6.99 1.99 -2.72
C MET A 23 -8.44 1.93 -3.25
N GLN A 24 -9.40 2.06 -2.33
CA GLN A 24 -10.81 1.76 -2.57
C GLN A 24 -11.70 3.01 -2.71
N GLU A 25 -12.81 2.85 -3.44
CA GLU A 25 -13.77 3.91 -3.81
C GLU A 25 -14.23 4.78 -2.64
N LYS A 26 -14.66 4.18 -1.52
CA LYS A 26 -15.25 4.97 -0.41
C LYS A 26 -14.23 5.69 0.45
N LEU A 27 -12.94 5.59 0.14
CA LEU A 27 -11.85 6.28 0.83
C LEU A 27 -11.41 7.58 0.13
N ARG A 28 -11.91 7.84 -1.11
CA ARG A 28 -11.58 9.01 -1.93
C ARG A 28 -11.60 10.34 -1.15
N ASP A 29 -12.68 10.59 -0.40
CA ASP A 29 -12.89 11.88 0.29
C ASP A 29 -12.29 11.93 1.70
N ARG A 30 -11.75 10.81 2.19
CA ARG A 30 -11.22 10.70 3.56
C ARG A 30 -9.71 10.85 3.59
N VAL A 31 -9.04 10.36 2.55
CA VAL A 31 -7.58 10.32 2.43
C VAL A 31 -7.03 11.59 1.77
N LEU A 32 -5.95 12.12 2.32
CA LEU A 32 -5.26 13.27 1.75
C LEU A 32 -4.58 12.90 0.43
N TYR A 33 -4.69 13.77 -0.57
CA TYR A 33 -4.05 13.61 -1.88
C TYR A 33 -4.43 12.31 -2.61
N PHE A 34 -5.61 11.75 -2.34
CA PHE A 34 -6.01 10.45 -2.89
C PHE A 34 -5.82 10.32 -4.42
N PRO A 35 -6.24 11.28 -5.27
CA PRO A 35 -6.00 11.20 -6.71
C PRO A 35 -4.51 11.15 -7.09
N GLN A 36 -3.66 11.89 -6.39
CA GLN A 36 -2.21 11.92 -6.63
C GLN A 36 -1.57 10.60 -6.22
N ILE A 37 -1.94 10.06 -5.06
CA ILE A 37 -1.46 8.76 -4.56
C ILE A 37 -1.82 7.63 -5.55
N VAL A 38 -3.08 7.58 -6.00
CA VAL A 38 -3.54 6.59 -6.98
C VAL A 38 -2.78 6.75 -8.30
N SER A 39 -2.56 7.98 -8.76
CA SER A 39 -1.75 8.25 -9.95
C SER A 39 -0.32 7.72 -9.83
N MET A 40 0.33 7.88 -8.67
CA MET A 40 1.68 7.33 -8.45
C MET A 40 1.67 5.80 -8.41
N ALA A 41 0.71 5.20 -7.69
CA ALA A 41 0.56 3.76 -7.64
C ALA A 41 0.30 3.15 -9.03
N ALA A 42 -0.50 3.82 -9.87
CA ALA A 42 -0.74 3.41 -11.25
C ALA A 42 0.54 3.46 -12.11
N ARG A 43 1.40 4.46 -11.92
CA ARG A 43 2.72 4.51 -12.58
C ARG A 43 3.61 3.36 -12.12
N MET A 44 3.63 3.07 -10.82
CA MET A 44 4.40 1.94 -10.29
C MET A 44 3.90 0.61 -10.83
N LEU A 45 2.58 0.42 -10.93
CA LEU A 45 1.98 -0.75 -11.57
C LEU A 45 2.40 -0.86 -13.04
N LYS A 46 2.41 0.24 -13.79
CA LYS A 46 2.87 0.26 -15.18
C LYS A 46 4.34 -0.17 -15.29
N VAL A 47 5.21 0.36 -14.43
CA VAL A 47 6.63 -0.03 -14.39
C VAL A 47 6.79 -1.49 -14.02
N ALA A 48 6.06 -1.98 -13.01
CA ALA A 48 6.09 -3.38 -12.60
C ALA A 48 5.71 -4.31 -13.76
N ARG A 49 4.67 -3.98 -14.53
CA ARG A 49 4.28 -4.74 -15.74
C ARG A 49 5.36 -4.72 -16.83
N ILE A 50 6.05 -3.60 -17.03
CA ILE A 50 7.13 -3.51 -18.05
C ILE A 50 8.34 -4.36 -17.67
N LEU A 51 8.61 -4.49 -16.37
CA LEU A 51 9.76 -5.21 -15.82
C LEU A 51 9.43 -6.63 -15.37
N ASP A 52 8.23 -7.13 -15.68
CA ASP A 52 7.71 -8.44 -15.25
C ASP A 52 7.80 -8.67 -13.72
N VAL A 53 7.70 -7.60 -12.93
CA VAL A 53 7.65 -7.66 -11.47
C VAL A 53 6.26 -8.13 -11.05
N PRO A 54 6.13 -9.18 -10.22
CA PRO A 54 4.83 -9.63 -9.73
C PRO A 54 4.11 -8.54 -8.95
N VAL A 55 2.79 -8.53 -9.03
CA VAL A 55 1.94 -7.55 -8.34
C VAL A 55 0.83 -8.27 -7.58
N LEU A 56 0.64 -7.91 -6.32
CA LEU A 56 -0.49 -8.34 -5.50
C LEU A 56 -1.27 -7.13 -5.01
N LEU A 57 -2.59 -7.26 -5.04
CA LEU A 57 -3.51 -6.21 -4.62
C LEU A 57 -4.41 -6.73 -3.50
N THR A 58 -4.69 -5.88 -2.52
CA THR A 58 -5.72 -6.17 -1.50
C THR A 58 -6.82 -5.13 -1.45
N GLU A 59 -7.99 -5.59 -1.01
CA GLU A 59 -9.13 -4.74 -0.66
C GLU A 59 -9.56 -5.05 0.78
N HIS A 60 -9.61 -4.03 1.63
CA HIS A 60 -10.11 -4.19 2.99
C HIS A 60 -11.63 -4.02 3.01
N TYR A 61 -12.34 -5.04 3.49
CA TYR A 61 -13.81 -5.04 3.63
C TYR A 61 -14.54 -4.38 2.43
N PRO A 62 -14.40 -4.91 1.20
CA PRO A 62 -14.92 -4.27 -0.01
C PRO A 62 -16.45 -4.08 0.00
N GLN A 63 -17.19 -4.90 0.75
CA GLN A 63 -18.63 -4.71 0.95
C GLN A 63 -18.93 -3.34 1.61
N GLY A 64 -18.07 -2.93 2.55
CA GLY A 64 -18.20 -1.66 3.25
C GLY A 64 -17.47 -0.51 2.58
N LEU A 65 -16.27 -0.72 2.02
CA LEU A 65 -15.39 0.32 1.48
C LEU A 65 -15.40 0.45 -0.05
N GLY A 66 -16.13 -0.43 -0.74
CA GLY A 66 -16.17 -0.47 -2.19
C GLY A 66 -14.96 -1.18 -2.80
N PRO A 67 -14.97 -1.36 -4.13
CA PRO A 67 -13.85 -1.96 -4.85
C PRO A 67 -12.67 -0.99 -4.95
N THR A 68 -11.55 -1.51 -5.45
CA THR A 68 -10.41 -0.73 -5.91
C THR A 68 -10.83 0.28 -6.97
N VAL A 69 -10.26 1.49 -6.90
CA VAL A 69 -10.56 2.55 -7.85
C VAL A 69 -10.08 2.22 -9.28
N PRO A 70 -10.89 2.46 -10.32
CA PRO A 70 -10.55 2.10 -11.69
C PRO A 70 -9.32 2.86 -12.22
N GLU A 71 -9.04 4.05 -11.71
CA GLU A 71 -7.88 4.89 -12.07
C GLU A 71 -6.54 4.23 -11.74
N LEU A 72 -6.53 3.23 -10.85
CA LEU A 72 -5.33 2.45 -10.56
C LEU A 72 -4.90 1.59 -11.77
N GLY A 73 -5.82 1.24 -12.67
CA GLY A 73 -5.52 0.41 -13.84
C GLY A 73 -5.16 -1.04 -13.49
N ALA A 74 -5.69 -1.55 -12.37
CA ALA A 74 -5.39 -2.87 -11.82
C ALA A 74 -6.13 -4.03 -12.51
N GLN A 75 -6.65 -3.85 -13.72
CA GLN A 75 -7.30 -4.94 -14.45
C GLN A 75 -6.32 -6.11 -14.66
N GLY A 76 -6.77 -7.34 -14.40
CA GLY A 76 -5.95 -8.55 -14.49
C GLY A 76 -4.94 -8.72 -13.34
N VAL A 77 -4.85 -7.78 -12.39
CA VAL A 77 -4.04 -7.98 -11.18
C VAL A 77 -4.82 -8.84 -10.19
N ARG A 78 -4.13 -9.81 -9.57
CA ARG A 78 -4.75 -10.66 -8.58
C ARG A 78 -5.11 -9.85 -7.33
N THR A 79 -6.40 -9.83 -7.03
CA THR A 79 -6.99 -9.05 -5.93
C THR A 79 -7.46 -9.98 -4.82
N MET A 80 -7.10 -9.69 -3.58
CA MET A 80 -7.47 -10.47 -2.40
C MET A 80 -8.24 -9.60 -1.40
N SER A 81 -9.47 -9.99 -1.06
CA SER A 81 -10.25 -9.31 -0.04
C SER A 81 -9.79 -9.73 1.37
N LYS A 82 -9.76 -8.79 2.31
CA LYS A 82 -9.32 -9.02 3.69
C LYS A 82 -10.11 -8.22 4.71
N THR A 83 -10.11 -8.70 5.95
CA THR A 83 -10.51 -7.94 7.14
C THR A 83 -9.34 -7.66 8.08
N SER A 84 -8.18 -8.31 7.87
CA SER A 84 -6.93 -7.94 8.53
C SER A 84 -6.42 -6.60 8.01
N PHE A 85 -5.69 -5.87 8.85
CA PHE A 85 -5.00 -4.64 8.43
C PHE A 85 -3.78 -4.98 7.57
N SER A 86 -2.94 -5.90 8.00
CA SER A 86 -1.82 -6.39 7.20
C SER A 86 -2.29 -7.14 5.94
N MET A 87 -1.57 -6.94 4.84
CA MET A 87 -1.71 -7.70 3.60
C MET A 87 -1.09 -9.10 3.71
N VAL A 88 -0.21 -9.37 4.68
CA VAL A 88 0.56 -10.63 4.73
C VAL A 88 -0.33 -11.87 4.94
N PRO A 89 -1.25 -11.92 5.93
CA PRO A 89 -2.06 -13.11 6.16
C PRO A 89 -2.86 -13.60 4.93
N PRO A 90 -3.61 -12.75 4.19
CA PRO A 90 -4.33 -13.20 3.00
C PRO A 90 -3.41 -13.51 1.80
N LEU A 91 -2.18 -12.97 1.78
CA LEU A 91 -1.22 -13.18 0.70
C LEU A 91 -0.16 -14.25 1.00
N GLN A 92 -0.25 -14.93 2.14
CA GLN A 92 0.75 -15.89 2.59
C GLN A 92 1.08 -16.94 1.52
N GLN A 93 0.05 -17.55 0.93
CA GLN A 93 0.21 -18.58 -0.12
C GLN A 93 0.88 -18.05 -1.40
N GLU A 94 0.74 -16.77 -1.71
CA GLU A 94 1.36 -16.17 -2.90
C GLU A 94 2.82 -15.81 -2.63
N LEU A 95 3.10 -15.34 -1.42
CA LEU A 95 4.46 -15.07 -0.98
C LEU A 95 5.29 -16.35 -0.90
N ASP A 96 4.70 -17.45 -0.46
CA ASP A 96 5.41 -18.73 -0.31
C ASP A 96 5.73 -19.40 -1.66
N LYS A 97 5.10 -18.97 -2.75
CA LYS A 97 5.42 -19.39 -4.13
C LYS A 97 6.64 -18.68 -4.72
N LEU A 98 7.21 -17.69 -4.01
CA LEU A 98 8.29 -16.85 -4.49
C LEU A 98 9.55 -17.03 -3.62
N PRO A 99 10.26 -18.18 -3.73
CA PRO A 99 11.43 -18.47 -2.88
C PRO A 99 12.60 -17.50 -3.08
N GLN A 100 12.64 -16.80 -4.22
CA GLN A 100 13.65 -15.79 -4.55
C GLN A 100 13.30 -14.38 -4.05
N LEU A 101 12.12 -14.19 -3.46
CA LEU A 101 11.64 -12.88 -3.02
C LEU A 101 12.55 -12.32 -1.92
N LYS A 102 13.05 -11.10 -2.13
CA LYS A 102 13.90 -10.37 -1.18
C LYS A 102 13.31 -9.03 -0.80
N SER A 103 12.67 -8.34 -1.75
CA SER A 103 12.17 -6.98 -1.56
C SER A 103 10.69 -6.81 -1.93
N VAL A 104 9.98 -6.00 -1.15
CA VAL A 104 8.59 -5.61 -1.40
C VAL A 104 8.52 -4.10 -1.59
N LEU A 105 7.99 -3.67 -2.73
CA LEU A 105 7.56 -2.29 -2.94
C LEU A 105 6.14 -2.15 -2.41
N LEU A 106 5.89 -1.19 -1.53
CA LEU A 106 4.61 -1.03 -0.86
C LEU A 106 3.99 0.33 -1.17
N CYS A 107 2.77 0.31 -1.71
CA CYS A 107 1.95 1.47 -2.04
C CYS A 107 0.55 1.31 -1.45
N GLY A 108 -0.12 2.41 -1.13
CA GLY A 108 -1.54 2.43 -0.81
C GLY A 108 -1.86 3.10 0.52
N ILE A 109 -2.95 2.66 1.14
CA ILE A 109 -3.58 3.35 2.27
C ILE A 109 -4.13 2.36 3.30
N GLU A 110 -4.28 2.72 4.58
CA GLU A 110 -3.74 3.92 5.21
C GLU A 110 -2.31 3.70 5.71
N THR A 111 -1.49 4.76 5.65
CA THR A 111 -0.06 4.70 5.98
C THR A 111 0.19 4.18 7.39
N GLN A 112 -0.58 4.66 8.38
CA GLN A 112 -0.44 4.26 9.79
C GLN A 112 -1.12 2.94 10.16
N VAL A 113 -1.96 2.38 9.29
CA VAL A 113 -2.74 1.17 9.58
C VAL A 113 -2.28 0.04 8.67
N CYS A 114 -2.83 -0.07 7.47
CA CYS A 114 -2.56 -1.22 6.60
C CYS A 114 -1.11 -1.24 6.12
N ILE A 115 -0.55 -0.08 5.74
CA ILE A 115 0.85 0.01 5.28
C ILE A 115 1.82 -0.30 6.41
N LEU A 116 1.66 0.31 7.58
CA LEU A 116 2.52 0.07 8.75
C LEU A 116 2.49 -1.40 9.19
N ASN A 117 1.31 -1.99 9.39
CA ASN A 117 1.20 -3.39 9.82
C ASN A 117 1.75 -4.35 8.76
N THR A 118 1.50 -4.07 7.47
CA THR A 118 2.09 -4.86 6.39
C THR A 118 3.61 -4.76 6.38
N ALA A 119 4.18 -3.56 6.56
CA ALA A 119 5.61 -3.37 6.60
C ALA A 119 6.25 -4.12 7.77
N LEU A 120 5.65 -4.08 8.96
CA LEU A 120 6.13 -4.81 10.14
C LEU A 120 6.12 -6.32 9.90
N ASP A 121 5.02 -6.88 9.42
CA ASP A 121 4.92 -8.32 9.14
C ASP A 121 5.91 -8.78 8.05
N LEU A 122 6.18 -7.94 7.06
CA LEU A 122 7.18 -8.23 6.02
C LEU A 122 8.61 -8.18 6.58
N LEU A 123 8.91 -7.24 7.49
CA LEU A 123 10.19 -7.16 8.18
C LEU A 123 10.40 -8.37 9.10
N ASP A 124 9.35 -8.82 9.81
CA ASP A 124 9.40 -10.04 10.64
C ASP A 124 9.66 -11.30 9.80
N ARG A 125 9.28 -11.29 8.52
CA ARG A 125 9.62 -12.32 7.54
C ARG A 125 11.04 -12.19 6.96
N GLY A 126 11.81 -11.18 7.37
CA GLY A 126 13.16 -10.92 6.87
C GLY A 126 13.21 -10.33 5.46
N LEU A 127 12.10 -9.79 4.95
CA LEU A 127 12.03 -9.12 3.65
C LEU A 127 12.43 -7.65 3.77
N GLN A 128 13.01 -7.11 2.69
CA GLN A 128 13.31 -5.69 2.55
C GLN A 128 12.05 -4.95 2.12
N VAL A 129 11.66 -3.90 2.87
CA VAL A 129 10.43 -3.16 2.59
C VAL A 129 10.76 -1.76 2.09
N HIS A 130 10.25 -1.44 0.89
CA HIS A 130 10.43 -0.15 0.24
C HIS A 130 9.06 0.53 0.11
N VAL A 131 8.75 1.44 1.02
CA VAL A 131 7.51 2.22 0.99
C VAL A 131 7.67 3.37 0.00
N ALA A 132 6.86 3.38 -1.05
CA ALA A 132 6.81 4.50 -1.98
C ALA A 132 5.96 5.61 -1.38
N VAL A 133 6.61 6.55 -0.67
CA VAL A 133 5.91 7.59 0.11
C VAL A 133 4.98 8.45 -0.73
N ASP A 134 5.32 8.73 -1.98
CA ASP A 134 4.47 9.48 -2.91
C ASP A 134 3.24 8.69 -3.40
N ALA A 135 3.20 7.39 -3.10
CA ALA A 135 2.09 6.47 -3.35
C ALA A 135 1.47 5.95 -2.03
N CYS A 136 1.69 6.65 -0.91
CA CYS A 136 1.10 6.35 0.39
C CYS A 136 0.48 7.59 1.02
N SER A 137 -0.67 7.42 1.69
CA SER A 137 -1.28 8.50 2.47
C SER A 137 -2.17 7.95 3.58
N SER A 138 -2.74 8.84 4.37
CA SER A 138 -3.65 8.56 5.47
C SER A 138 -4.81 9.55 5.45
N GLN A 139 -5.82 9.28 6.27
CA GLN A 139 -6.89 10.24 6.47
C GLN A 139 -6.41 11.57 7.04
N ARG A 140 -7.11 12.65 6.70
CA ARG A 140 -6.91 13.95 7.35
C ARG A 140 -7.37 13.85 8.81
N PHE A 141 -6.50 14.18 9.76
CA PHE A 141 -6.94 14.36 11.14
C PHE A 141 -7.99 15.48 11.19
N ARG A 142 -9.27 15.13 11.36
CA ARG A 142 -10.30 16.11 11.68
C ARG A 142 -10.03 16.61 13.10
N ARG A 143 -9.51 17.84 13.22
CA ARG A 143 -9.76 18.61 14.45
C ARG A 143 -11.27 18.67 14.61
N SER A 144 -11.79 18.16 15.73
CA SER A 144 -13.18 18.36 16.07
C SER A 144 -13.45 19.86 16.09
N SER A 145 -14.56 20.28 15.50
CA SER A 145 -15.01 21.67 15.43
C SER A 145 -15.49 22.17 16.80
N ARG A 146 -14.61 22.14 17.80
CA ARG A 146 -14.72 22.91 19.03
C ARG A 146 -13.52 23.86 19.04
N SER A 147 -13.71 25.08 18.52
CA SER A 147 -12.81 26.27 18.58
C SER A 147 -12.27 26.89 17.27
N GLN A 148 -12.97 26.79 16.13
CA GLN A 148 -12.76 27.77 15.05
C GLN A 148 -14.07 28.42 14.62
N SER A 149 -14.66 29.16 15.56
CA SER A 149 -15.48 30.33 15.23
C SER A 149 -14.57 31.55 15.36
N GLN A 150 -13.79 31.83 14.33
CA GLN A 150 -13.37 33.20 14.06
C GLN A 150 -13.63 33.47 12.59
N LYS A 151 -14.65 34.31 12.38
CA LYS A 151 -15.05 34.88 11.11
C LYS A 151 -13.83 35.49 10.42
N SER A 152 -13.67 35.21 9.13
CA SER A 152 -13.01 36.14 8.23
C SER A 152 -14.08 36.60 7.25
N ASP A 153 -14.66 37.75 7.59
CA ASP A 153 -15.34 38.60 6.62
C ASP A 153 -14.28 39.05 5.60
N CYS A 154 -14.56 38.82 4.33
CA CYS A 154 -14.12 39.66 3.22
C CYS A 154 -15.24 39.68 2.19
#